data_AF-A0A497PXK7-F1
#
_entry.id   AF-A0A497PXK7-F1
#
_cell.length_a   1.000
_cell.length_b   1.000
_cell.length_c   1.000
_cell.angle_alpha   90.00
_cell.angle_beta   90.00
_cell.angle_gamma   90.00
#
_symmetry.space_group_name_H-M   'P 1'
#
loop_
_entity.id
_entity.type
_entity.pdbx_description
1 polymer ?
#
loop_
_entity_poly.entity_id
_entity_poly.type
_entity_poly.pdbx_seq_one_letter_code
_entity_poly.pdbx_strand_id
1 'polypeptide(L)'
;MQLAPTLDLALLGLPGILLGMLLGYVFGGVETLRARDRLSLGIISSFVGGMILSLIIVVYHEIQTMEMIFIILSFFGGYLLGVFSNWTPTYQPRAASHIIYDPEDEDAEFDRQIKEALGGSE
;
A
#
# COMPACT_ATOMS: atom_id res chain seq x y z
N MET A 1 8.78 33.79 16.41
CA MET A 1 8.16 32.74 15.58
C MET A 1 6.66 32.83 15.80
N GLN A 2 5.95 33.53 14.91
CA GLN A 2 4.49 33.52 14.95
C GLN A 2 4.08 32.14 14.43
N LEU A 3 3.50 31.30 15.30
CA LEU A 3 2.84 30.07 14.88
C LEU A 3 1.83 30.48 13.81
N ALA A 4 2.03 30.02 12.57
CA ALA A 4 1.03 30.21 11.54
C ALA A 4 -0.34 29.77 12.10
N PRO A 5 -1.41 30.55 11.89
CA PRO A 5 -2.72 30.22 12.43
C PRO A 5 -3.03 28.76 12.10
N THR A 6 -3.21 27.94 13.12
CA THR A 6 -3.27 26.46 12.99
C THR A 6 -4.36 25.99 12.03
N LEU A 7 -5.38 26.82 11.82
CA LEU A 7 -6.46 26.61 10.85
C LEU A 7 -5.96 26.66 9.40
N ASP A 8 -5.08 27.60 9.07
CA ASP A 8 -4.54 27.75 7.70
C ASP A 8 -3.64 26.57 7.36
N LEU A 9 -2.84 26.11 8.32
CA LEU A 9 -2.02 24.90 8.17
C LEU A 9 -2.88 23.65 7.90
N ALA A 10 -3.99 23.51 8.63
CA ALA A 10 -4.90 22.38 8.45
C ALA A 10 -5.59 22.42 7.07
N LEU A 11 -6.01 23.59 6.61
CA LEU A 11 -6.60 23.79 5.29
C LEU A 11 -5.58 23.48 4.17
N LEU A 12 -4.32 23.85 4.37
CA LEU A 12 -3.23 23.59 3.43
C LEU A 12 -2.91 22.08 3.33
N GLY A 13 -2.95 21.36 4.45
CA GLY A 13 -2.67 19.92 4.50
C GLY A 13 -3.81 19.03 4.03
N LEU A 14 -5.07 19.50 4.14
CA LEU A 14 -6.28 18.75 3.77
C LEU A 14 -6.23 18.13 2.35
N PRO A 15 -5.91 18.86 1.26
CA PRO A 15 -5.82 18.26 -0.06
C PRO A 15 -4.74 17.16 -0.13
N GLY A 16 -3.64 17.32 0.61
CA GLY A 16 -2.61 16.29 0.75
C GLY A 16 -3.17 15.03 1.40
N ILE A 17 -3.89 15.16 2.51
CA ILE A 17 -4.52 14.02 3.20
C ILE A 17 -5.48 13.28 2.27
N LEU A 18 -6.36 14.00 1.57
CA LEU A 18 -7.37 13.40 0.70
C LEU A 18 -6.74 12.65 -0.48
N LEU A 19 -5.76 13.26 -1.15
CA LEU A 19 -5.05 12.62 -2.26
C LEU A 19 -4.20 11.44 -1.81
N GLY A 20 -3.51 11.58 -0.67
CA GLY A 20 -2.78 10.50 -0.03
C GLY A 20 -3.71 9.33 0.27
N MET A 21 -4.86 9.58 0.90
CA MET A 21 -5.83 8.56 1.25
C MET A 21 -6.39 7.82 0.03
N LEU A 22 -6.67 8.54 -1.05
CA LEU A 22 -7.09 7.92 -2.30
C LEU A 22 -6.02 6.95 -2.84
N LEU A 23 -4.77 7.41 -2.91
CA LEU A 23 -3.65 6.57 -3.37
C LEU A 23 -3.42 5.36 -2.45
N GLY A 24 -3.50 5.59 -1.13
CA GLY A 24 -3.36 4.54 -0.14
C GLY A 24 -4.46 3.50 -0.24
N TYR A 25 -5.70 3.93 -0.44
CA TYR A 25 -6.84 3.03 -0.64
C TYR A 25 -6.62 2.14 -1.87
N VAL A 26 -6.15 2.72 -2.97
CA VAL A 26 -5.85 1.97 -4.20
C VAL A 26 -4.74 0.96 -3.96
N PHE A 27 -3.58 1.37 -3.44
CA PHE A 27 -2.45 0.45 -3.23
C PHE A 27 -2.67 -0.58 -2.12
N GLY A 28 -3.46 -0.25 -1.10
CA GLY A 28 -3.88 -1.20 -0.07
C GLY A 28 -4.65 -2.39 -0.66
N GLY A 29 -5.50 -2.13 -1.66
CA GLY A 29 -6.36 -3.12 -2.29
C GLY A 29 -5.65 -4.04 -3.29
N VAL A 30 -4.41 -3.75 -3.67
CA VAL A 30 -3.70 -4.52 -4.72
C VAL A 30 -3.07 -5.78 -4.12
N GLU A 31 -3.70 -6.93 -4.35
CA GLU A 31 -3.28 -8.26 -3.85
C GLU A 31 -1.91 -8.73 -4.37
N THR A 32 -1.49 -8.26 -5.55
CA THR A 32 -0.24 -8.69 -6.20
C THR A 32 1.01 -8.07 -5.60
N LEU A 33 0.87 -6.93 -4.89
CA LEU A 33 2.00 -6.21 -4.31
C LEU A 33 2.30 -6.72 -2.91
N ARG A 34 3.58 -7.03 -2.63
CA ARG A 34 4.03 -7.39 -1.28
C ARG A 34 3.89 -6.19 -0.34
N ALA A 35 3.71 -6.46 0.95
CA ALA A 35 3.62 -5.41 1.98
C ALA A 35 4.80 -4.43 1.94
N ARG A 36 6.02 -4.93 1.67
CA ARG A 36 7.23 -4.10 1.54
C ARG A 36 7.16 -3.16 0.32
N ASP A 37 6.64 -3.64 -0.79
CA ASP A 37 6.52 -2.88 -2.04
C ASP A 37 5.45 -1.80 -1.89
N ARG A 38 4.34 -2.10 -1.20
CA ARG A 38 3.31 -1.11 -0.86
C ARG A 38 3.87 0.00 0.03
N LEU A 39 4.73 -0.33 0.99
CA LEU A 39 5.35 0.66 1.87
C LEU A 39 6.37 1.54 1.11
N SER A 40 7.22 0.94 0.29
CA SER A 40 8.23 1.68 -0.49
C SER A 40 7.61 2.59 -1.55
N LEU A 41 6.62 2.08 -2.29
CA LEU A 41 5.81 2.87 -3.21
C LEU A 41 5.10 4.00 -2.48
N GLY A 42 4.59 3.73 -1.28
CA GLY A 42 3.98 4.74 -0.40
C GLY A 42 4.91 5.90 -0.07
N ILE A 43 6.13 5.61 0.37
CA ILE A 43 7.13 6.64 0.73
C ILE A 43 7.49 7.47 -0.51
N ILE A 44 7.80 6.83 -1.63
CA ILE A 44 8.20 7.52 -2.86
C ILE A 44 7.04 8.35 -3.41
N SER A 45 5.85 7.77 -3.54
CA SER A 45 4.67 8.46 -4.06
C SER A 45 4.22 9.60 -3.15
N SER A 46 4.35 9.47 -1.83
CA SER A 46 4.01 10.55 -0.91
C SER A 46 5.00 11.71 -0.98
N PHE A 47 6.29 11.43 -1.13
CA PHE A 47 7.29 12.47 -1.32
C PHE A 47 7.07 13.20 -2.65
N VAL A 48 6.94 12.46 -3.76
CA VAL A 48 6.73 13.04 -5.09
C VAL A 48 5.38 13.76 -5.17
N GLY A 49 4.31 13.15 -4.66
CA GLY A 49 2.97 13.73 -4.63
C GLY A 49 2.91 14.99 -3.77
N GLY A 50 3.52 14.97 -2.59
CA GLY A 50 3.63 16.15 -1.72
C GLY A 50 4.44 17.27 -2.37
N MET A 51 5.53 16.96 -3.08
CA MET A 51 6.30 17.93 -3.85
C MET A 51 5.49 18.54 -5.00
N ILE A 52 4.77 17.72 -5.77
CA ILE A 52 3.89 18.20 -6.85
C ILE A 52 2.80 19.10 -6.29
N LEU A 53 2.14 18.70 -5.21
CA LEU A 53 1.09 19.48 -4.57
C LEU A 53 1.64 20.81 -4.04
N SER A 54 2.82 20.80 -3.43
CA SER A 54 3.49 22.00 -2.96
C SER A 54 3.82 22.95 -4.12
N LEU A 55 4.33 22.44 -5.24
CA LEU A 55 4.59 23.24 -6.44
C LEU A 55 3.32 23.87 -7.00
N ILE A 56 2.20 23.14 -7.02
CA ILE A 56 0.91 23.69 -7.46
C ILE A 56 0.48 24.82 -6.54
N ILE A 57 0.61 24.65 -5.22
CA ILE A 57 0.22 25.67 -4.24
C ILE A 57 1.10 26.92 -4.36
N VAL A 58 2.42 26.77 -4.56
CA VAL A 58 3.38 27.88 -4.76
C VAL A 58 2.95 28.82 -5.89
N VAL A 59 2.31 28.30 -6.94
CA VAL A 59 1.83 29.12 -8.07
C VAL A 59 0.74 30.11 -7.62
N TYR A 60 -0.05 29.77 -6.60
CA TYR A 60 -1.16 30.59 -6.13
C TYR A 60 -0.86 31.33 -4.83
N HIS A 61 -0.05 30.77 -3.93
CA HIS A 61 0.30 31.31 -2.63
C HIS A 61 1.78 31.05 -2.32
N GLU A 62 2.47 32.06 -1.78
CA GLU A 62 3.81 31.85 -1.23
C GLU A 62 3.74 30.93 -0.01
N ILE A 63 4.38 29.77 -0.12
CA ILE A 63 4.50 28.83 0.99
C ILE A 63 5.95 28.73 1.46
N GLN A 64 6.13 28.63 2.76
CA GLN A 64 7.44 28.45 3.37
C GLN A 64 7.86 26.98 3.37
N THR A 65 9.16 26.73 3.55
CA THR A 65 9.72 25.36 3.62
C THR A 65 9.01 24.49 4.66
N MET A 66 8.62 25.05 5.80
CA MET A 66 7.90 24.31 6.85
C MET A 66 6.51 23.85 6.42
N GLU A 67 5.80 24.67 5.65
CA GLU A 67 4.47 24.34 5.13
C GLU A 67 4.56 23.27 4.05
N MET A 68 5.59 23.33 3.19
CA MET A 68 5.90 22.28 2.23
C MET A 68 6.17 20.93 2.90
N ILE A 69 6.95 20.91 4.00
CA ILE A 69 7.16 19.70 4.80
C ILE A 69 5.82 19.20 5.36
N PHE A 70 4.98 20.10 5.86
CA PHE A 70 3.67 19.74 6.40
C PHE A 70 2.74 19.13 5.34
N ILE A 71 2.75 19.65 4.10
CA ILE A 71 2.00 19.09 2.97
C ILE A 71 2.47 17.67 2.66
N ILE A 72 3.79 17.44 2.60
CA ILE A 72 4.36 16.10 2.35
C ILE A 72 3.95 15.12 3.45
N LEU A 73 4.05 15.54 4.72
CA LEU A 73 3.63 14.71 5.86
C LEU A 73 2.12 14.45 5.85
N SER A 74 1.31 15.43 5.49
CA SER A 74 -0.14 15.30 5.35
C SER A 74 -0.50 14.27 4.28
N PHE A 75 0.20 14.31 3.14
CA PHE A 75 0.05 13.31 2.08
C PHE A 75 0.42 11.91 2.56
N PHE A 76 1.56 11.77 3.23
CA PHE A 76 2.00 10.49 3.79
C PHE A 76 1.04 9.96 4.84
N GLY A 77 0.53 10.82 5.73
CA GLY A 77 -0.50 10.46 6.72
C GLY A 77 -1.79 9.99 6.06
N GLY A 78 -2.26 10.71 5.04
CA GLY A 78 -3.39 10.29 4.21
C GLY A 78 -3.15 8.92 3.58
N TYR A 79 -1.98 8.72 2.97
CA TYR A 79 -1.59 7.44 2.39
C TYR A 79 -1.69 6.28 3.37
N LEU A 80 -1.10 6.42 4.55
CA LEU A 80 -1.20 5.39 5.59
C LEU A 80 -2.66 5.10 5.94
N LEU A 81 -3.48 6.11 6.17
CA LEU A 81 -4.91 5.92 6.48
C LEU A 81 -5.64 5.16 5.37
N GLY A 82 -5.40 5.50 4.10
CA GLY A 82 -5.99 4.80 2.97
C GLY A 82 -5.55 3.34 2.88
N VAL A 83 -4.25 3.09 3.05
CA VAL A 83 -3.66 1.75 3.03
C VAL A 83 -4.25 0.88 4.14
N PHE A 84 -4.34 1.39 5.38
CA PHE A 84 -4.91 0.66 6.50
C PHE A 84 -6.41 0.41 6.32
N SER A 85 -7.14 1.36 5.71
CA SER A 85 -8.57 1.22 5.45
C SER A 85 -8.91 0.11 4.45
N ASN A 86 -8.00 -0.24 3.54
CA ASN A 86 -8.27 -1.18 2.46
C ASN A 86 -7.17 -2.24 2.33
N TRP A 87 -6.59 -2.68 3.45
CA TRP A 87 -5.44 -3.59 3.41
C TRP A 87 -5.86 -5.00 3.00
N THR A 88 -5.61 -5.37 1.75
CA THR A 88 -5.86 -6.74 1.28
C THR A 88 -4.62 -7.61 1.51
N PRO A 89 -4.73 -8.79 2.16
CA PRO A 89 -3.58 -9.67 2.38
C PRO A 89 -2.96 -10.11 1.05
N THR A 90 -1.63 -10.27 1.05
CA THR A 90 -0.89 -10.70 -0.14
C THR A 90 -1.23 -12.15 -0.49
N TYR A 91 -1.54 -12.40 -1.76
CA TYR A 91 -1.73 -13.76 -2.25
C TYR A 91 -0.42 -14.55 -2.10
N GLN A 92 -0.42 -15.57 -1.24
CA GLN A 92 0.64 -16.56 -1.22
C GLN A 92 0.26 -17.64 -2.23
N PRO A 93 0.99 -17.80 -3.36
CA PRO A 93 0.73 -18.94 -4.22
C PRO A 93 0.91 -20.20 -3.39
N ARG A 94 -0.16 -20.98 -3.27
CA ARG A 94 -0.14 -22.30 -2.63
C ARG A 94 1.03 -23.05 -3.27
N ALA A 95 1.95 -23.57 -2.46
CA ALA A 95 3.07 -24.36 -2.97
C ALA A 95 2.47 -25.42 -3.90
N ALA A 96 2.87 -25.41 -5.17
CA ALA A 96 2.41 -26.43 -6.11
C ALA A 96 2.87 -27.77 -5.54
N SER A 97 1.92 -28.59 -5.08
CA SER A 97 2.16 -29.96 -4.67
C SER A 97 2.54 -30.72 -5.94
N HIS A 98 3.84 -30.80 -6.19
CA HIS A 98 4.37 -31.62 -7.27
C HIS A 98 4.15 -33.08 -6.87
N ILE A 99 3.21 -33.73 -7.56
CA ILE A 99 3.04 -35.18 -7.46
C ILE A 99 4.22 -35.79 -8.23
N ILE A 100 5.12 -36.46 -7.51
CA ILE A 100 6.20 -37.24 -8.11
C ILE A 100 5.57 -38.60 -8.44
N TYR A 101 5.51 -38.95 -9.72
CA TYR A 101 5.06 -40.28 -10.15
C TYR A 101 6.26 -41.22 -10.12
N ASP A 102 6.33 -42.08 -9.11
CA ASP A 102 7.25 -43.23 -9.10
C ASP A 102 6.47 -44.47 -9.59
N PRO A 103 6.87 -45.11 -10.70
CA PRO A 103 6.18 -46.30 -11.21
C PRO A 103 6.28 -47.52 -10.28
N GLU A 104 7.07 -47.45 -9.21
CA GLU A 104 7.14 -48.48 -8.16
C GLU A 104 6.20 -48.23 -6.97
N ASP A 105 5.60 -47.03 -6.85
CA ASP A 105 4.68 -46.71 -5.75
C ASP A 105 3.32 -47.40 -5.95
N GLU A 106 2.80 -48.03 -4.89
CA GLU A 106 1.49 -48.66 -4.90
C GLU A 106 0.39 -47.62 -5.22
N ASP A 107 -0.59 -47.98 -6.06
CA ASP A 107 -1.70 -47.09 -6.49
C ASP A 107 -2.37 -46.34 -5.31
N ALA A 108 -2.39 -46.95 -4.12
CA ALA A 108 -2.93 -46.37 -2.90
C ALA A 108 -2.13 -45.17 -2.36
N GLU A 109 -0.80 -45.17 -2.52
CA GLU A 109 0.07 -44.06 -2.10
C GLU A 109 -0.01 -42.88 -3.08
N PHE A 110 -0.13 -43.18 -4.38
CA PHE A 110 -0.41 -42.18 -5.41
C PHE A 110 -1.78 -41.50 -5.20
N ASP A 111 -2.83 -42.29 -4.91
CA ASP A 111 -4.16 -41.77 -4.60
C ASP A 111 -4.19 -40.90 -3.33
N ARG A 112 -3.37 -41.25 -2.31
CA ARG A 112 -3.20 -40.42 -1.11
C ARG A 112 -2.55 -39.08 -1.46
N GLN A 113 -1.47 -39.09 -2.23
CA GLN A 113 -0.77 -37.86 -2.64
C GLN A 113 -1.66 -36.97 -3.53
N ILE A 114 -2.49 -37.55 -4.39
CA ILE A 114 -3.49 -36.81 -5.19
C ILE A 114 -4.54 -36.14 -4.28
N LYS A 115 -5.09 -36.86 -3.31
CA LYS A 115 -6.10 -36.30 -2.38
C LYS A 115 -5.52 -35.15 -1.54
N GLU A 116 -4.29 -35.31 -1.05
CA GLU A 116 -3.58 -34.26 -0.31
C GLU A 116 -3.27 -33.04 -1.21
N ALA A 117 -2.84 -33.26 -2.45
CA ALA A 117 -2.56 -32.22 -3.44
C ALA A 117 -3.80 -31.42 -3.86
N LEU A 118 -4.94 -32.09 -4.00
CA LEU A 118 -6.22 -31.48 -4.38
C LEU A 118 -6.96 -30.82 -3.20
N GLY A 119 -6.42 -30.94 -1.98
CA GLY A 119 -7.00 -30.33 -0.78
C GLY A 119 -8.25 -31.04 -0.26
N GLY A 120 -8.41 -32.33 -0.55
CA GLY A 120 -9.46 -33.16 0.04
C GLY A 120 -9.09 -33.52 1.48
N SER A 121 -9.62 -32.77 2.44
CA SER A 121 -9.64 -33.17 3.85
C SER A 121 -10.93 -33.92 4.15
N GLU A 122 -10.79 -35.24 4.37
CA GLU A 122 -11.84 -36.22 4.72
C GLU A 122 -12.97 -36.46 3.70
#